data_AF-A0A518DJ71-F1
#
_entry.id   AF-A0A518DJ71-F1
#
_cell.length_a   1.000
_cell.length_b   1.000
_cell.length_c   1.000
_cell.angle_alpha   90.00
_cell.angle_beta   90.00
_cell.angle_gamma   90.00
#
_symmetry.space_group_name_H-M   'P 1'
#
loop_
_entity.id
_entity.type
_entity.pdbx_description
1 polymer ?
#
loop_
_entity_poly.entity_id
_entity_poly.type
_entity_poly.pdbx_seq_one_letter_code
_entity_poly.pdbx_strand_id
1 'polypeptide(L)'
;MPSALKSGRTDLVLFGQRLRERLEPSRGERPGRPTDPSWRVQRKLPMSESTLQILEQVAEEASSDERRVSPMQIAALLVEDAAKGLAEQLQQD
;
A
#
# COMPACT_ATOMS: atom_id res chain seq x y z
N MET A 1 19.81 -1.07 -23.74
CA MET A 1 18.58 -1.09 -22.93
C MET A 1 18.88 -1.63 -21.52
N PRO A 2 19.08 -0.75 -20.50
CA PRO A 2 19.06 -1.19 -19.09
C PRO A 2 18.19 -0.31 -18.15
N SER A 3 17.27 0.51 -18.67
CA SER A 3 16.62 1.57 -17.87
C SER A 3 15.31 1.18 -17.16
N ALA A 4 14.56 0.19 -17.65
CA ALA A 4 13.21 -0.11 -17.12
C ALA A 4 13.21 -0.87 -15.78
N LEU A 5 14.20 -1.75 -15.56
CA LEU A 5 14.31 -2.55 -14.32
C LEU A 5 14.74 -1.71 -13.10
N LYS A 6 15.45 -0.60 -13.30
CA LYS A 6 15.82 0.32 -12.21
C LYS A 6 14.63 1.14 -11.73
N SER A 7 13.72 1.52 -12.63
CA SER A 7 12.49 2.25 -12.29
C SER A 7 11.63 1.46 -11.31
N GLY A 8 11.32 0.19 -11.63
CA GLY A 8 10.40 -0.61 -10.81
C GLY A 8 10.83 -0.78 -9.35
N ARG A 9 12.14 -0.92 -9.08
CA ARG A 9 12.63 -0.99 -7.69
C ARG A 9 12.57 0.36 -6.99
N THR A 10 12.91 1.45 -7.67
CA THR A 10 12.80 2.81 -7.11
C THR A 10 11.34 3.17 -6.83
N ASP A 11 10.44 2.82 -7.74
CA ASP A 11 9.00 3.04 -7.61
C ASP A 11 8.44 2.30 -6.40
N LEU A 12 8.87 1.05 -6.18
CA LEU A 12 8.49 0.27 -5.01
C LEU A 12 9.04 0.85 -3.69
N VAL A 13 10.28 1.33 -3.68
CA VAL A 13 10.86 1.97 -2.49
C VAL A 13 10.09 3.23 -2.12
N LEU A 14 9.80 4.09 -3.10
CA LEU A 14 9.01 5.32 -2.90
C LEU A 14 7.59 4.99 -2.44
N PHE A 15 6.98 3.97 -3.04
CA PHE A 15 5.67 3.48 -2.64
C PHE A 15 5.67 3.02 -1.17
N GLY A 16 6.64 2.20 -0.78
CA GLY A 16 6.79 1.70 0.59
C GLY A 16 7.09 2.81 1.60
N GLN A 17 7.90 3.81 1.23
CA GLN A 17 8.13 4.99 2.06
C GLN A 17 6.84 5.78 2.29
N ARG A 18 6.13 6.15 1.22
CA ARG A 18 4.87 6.90 1.31
C ARG A 18 3.83 6.18 2.17
N LEU A 19 3.75 4.85 2.05
CA LEU A 19 2.86 4.07 2.89
C LEU A 19 3.29 4.13 4.36
N ARG A 20 4.57 3.88 4.66
CA ARG A 20 5.09 3.91 6.03
C ARG A 20 4.85 5.27 6.71
N GLU A 21 5.01 6.38 5.99
CA GLU A 21 4.75 7.73 6.49
C GLU A 21 3.29 7.96 6.90
N ARG A 22 2.34 7.29 6.23
CA ARG A 22 0.90 7.41 6.52
C ARG A 22 0.45 6.59 7.72
N LEU A 23 1.20 5.57 8.11
CA LEU A 23 0.80 4.70 9.22
C LEU A 23 1.03 5.41 10.56
N GLU A 24 0.14 5.22 11.52
CA GLU A 24 0.37 5.58 12.91
C GLU A 24 0.39 4.31 13.77
N PRO A 25 1.21 4.27 14.83
CA PRO A 25 1.08 3.24 15.85
C PRO A 25 -0.36 3.22 16.38
N SER A 26 -0.95 2.03 16.49
CA SER A 26 -2.28 1.90 17.10
C SER A 26 -2.21 2.33 18.56
N ARG A 27 -3.02 3.33 18.95
CA ARG A 27 -3.06 3.88 20.33
C ARG A 27 -3.95 3.07 21.30
N GLY A 28 -4.34 1.84 20.94
CA GLY A 28 -5.26 0.99 21.71
C GLY A 28 -4.59 0.04 22.72
N GLU A 29 -5.41 -0.68 23.50
CA GLU A 29 -5.02 -1.61 24.58
C GLU A 29 -4.11 -2.78 24.14
N ARG A 30 -4.00 -3.04 22.84
CA ARG A 30 -3.02 -3.95 22.26
C ARG A 30 -2.17 -3.17 21.27
N PRO A 31 -0.89 -2.89 21.56
CA PRO A 31 0.01 -2.32 20.57
C PRO A 31 0.11 -3.32 19.42
N GLY A 32 -0.51 -2.97 18.29
CA GLY A 32 -0.71 -3.87 17.17
C GLY A 32 -0.76 -3.10 15.86
N ARG A 33 -0.39 -3.81 14.77
CA ARG A 33 -0.19 -3.36 13.38
C ARG A 33 -0.55 -1.89 13.13
N PRO A 34 0.44 -1.02 12.86
CA PRO A 34 0.20 0.37 12.50
C PRO A 34 -0.86 0.49 11.40
N THR A 35 -1.70 1.52 11.43
CA THR A 35 -2.73 1.77 10.42
C THR A 35 -2.75 3.24 10.04
N ASP A 36 -3.23 3.56 8.86
CA ASP A 36 -3.51 4.96 8.51
C ASP A 36 -4.80 5.42 9.22
N PRO A 37 -4.78 6.51 10.01
CA PRO A 37 -5.97 7.01 10.72
C PRO A 37 -7.04 7.61 9.80
N SER A 38 -6.72 7.90 8.54
CA SER A 38 -7.68 8.35 7.53
C SER A 38 -8.55 7.21 6.98
N TRP A 39 -8.15 5.94 7.13
CA TRP A 39 -8.92 4.77 6.73
C TRP A 39 -10.08 4.48 7.69
N ARG A 40 -11.15 5.26 7.55
CA ARG A 40 -12.36 5.17 8.40
C ARG A 40 -13.37 4.15 7.89
N VAL A 41 -13.32 3.78 6.62
CA VAL A 41 -14.25 2.82 6.00
C VAL A 41 -13.51 1.55 5.65
N GLN A 42 -14.01 0.42 6.15
CA GLN A 42 -13.44 -0.90 5.90
C GLN A 42 -14.44 -1.77 5.14
N ARG A 43 -14.04 -2.27 3.98
CA ARG A 43 -14.82 -3.21 3.16
C ARG A 43 -13.97 -4.44 2.87
N LYS A 44 -14.64 -5.59 2.70
CA LYS A 44 -13.96 -6.81 2.27
C LYS A 44 -13.57 -6.69 0.80
N LEU A 45 -12.31 -6.96 0.49
CA LEU A 45 -11.79 -6.97 -0.86
C LEU A 45 -11.59 -8.43 -1.30
N PRO A 46 -12.47 -9.00 -2.14
CA PRO A 46 -12.20 -10.30 -2.75
C PRO A 46 -11.02 -10.16 -3.74
N MET A 47 -10.18 -11.17 -3.79
CA MET A 47 -9.03 -11.24 -4.70
C MET A 47 -8.67 -12.69 -5.00
N SER A 48 -7.92 -12.92 -6.08
CA SER A 48 -7.32 -14.22 -6.35
C SER A 48 -6.19 -14.52 -5.37
N GLU A 49 -5.88 -15.81 -5.19
CA GLU A 49 -4.72 -16.23 -4.39
C GLU A 49 -3.40 -15.67 -4.94
N SER A 50 -3.25 -15.65 -6.27
CA SER A 50 -2.07 -15.05 -6.93
C SER A 50 -1.91 -13.56 -6.62
N THR A 51 -3.02 -12.82 -6.53
CA THR A 51 -2.98 -11.40 -6.15
C THR A 51 -2.51 -11.24 -4.71
N LEU A 52 -3.00 -12.07 -3.80
CA LEU A 52 -2.58 -12.04 -2.40
C LEU A 52 -1.06 -12.31 -2.28
N GLN A 53 -0.55 -13.32 -2.98
CA GLN A 53 0.88 -13.66 -2.96
C GLN A 53 1.77 -12.50 -3.44
N ILE A 54 1.34 -11.78 -4.48
CA ILE A 54 2.04 -10.58 -4.96
C ILE A 54 2.02 -9.49 -3.88
N LEU A 55 0.87 -9.23 -3.26
CA LEU A 55 0.75 -8.24 -2.19
C LEU A 55 1.61 -8.59 -0.97
N GLU A 56 1.78 -9.88 -0.67
CA GLU A 56 2.68 -10.36 0.39
C GLU A 56 4.14 -10.08 0.08
N GLN A 57 4.60 -10.36 -1.15
CA GLN A 57 5.96 -10.04 -1.58
C GLN A 57 6.22 -8.54 -1.51
N VAL A 58 5.30 -7.74 -2.04
CA VAL A 58 5.39 -6.27 -2.02
C VAL A 58 5.38 -5.74 -0.59
N ALA A 59 4.57 -6.30 0.31
CA ALA A 59 4.53 -5.90 1.70
C ALA A 59 5.83 -6.22 2.45
N GLU A 60 6.48 -7.34 2.14
CA GLU A 60 7.78 -7.67 2.71
C GLU A 60 8.86 -6.69 2.23
N GLU A 61 8.91 -6.42 0.92
CA GLU A 61 9.88 -5.47 0.37
C GLU A 61 9.66 -4.02 0.84
N ALA A 62 8.40 -3.63 1.07
CA ALA A 62 8.04 -2.31 1.58
C ALA A 62 8.22 -2.17 3.11
N SER A 63 8.38 -3.29 3.82
CA SER A 63 8.57 -3.29 5.26
C SER A 63 10.01 -2.88 5.64
N SER A 64 10.16 -2.47 6.89
CA SER A 64 11.46 -2.14 7.49
C SER A 64 11.47 -2.50 8.97
N ASP A 65 12.65 -2.48 9.58
CA ASP A 65 12.81 -2.75 11.02
C ASP A 65 11.99 -1.79 11.89
N GLU A 66 11.91 -0.52 11.48
CA GLU A 66 11.15 0.52 12.20
C GLU A 66 9.64 0.39 12.00
N ARG A 67 9.21 -0.21 10.88
CA ARG A 67 7.81 -0.22 10.48
C ARG A 67 7.48 -1.37 9.54
N ARG A 68 6.62 -2.26 10.05
CA ARG A 68 6.04 -3.35 9.27
C ARG A 68 4.80 -2.88 8.52
N VAL A 69 4.74 -3.27 7.25
CA VAL A 69 3.62 -3.06 6.35
C VAL A 69 2.98 -4.41 6.07
N SER A 70 1.67 -4.43 5.90
CA SER A 70 0.95 -5.66 5.57
C SER A 70 0.35 -5.67 4.18
N PRO A 71 0.05 -6.87 3.64
CA PRO A 71 -0.50 -7.02 2.29
C PRO A 71 -1.76 -6.17 2.08
N MET A 72 -2.64 -6.11 3.08
CA MET A 72 -3.87 -5.33 2.98
C MET A 72 -3.66 -3.82 3.04
N GLN A 73 -2.54 -3.35 3.60
CA GLN A 73 -2.19 -1.92 3.60
C GLN A 73 -1.61 -1.50 2.26
N ILE A 74 -0.84 -2.39 1.62
CA ILE A 74 -0.45 -2.24 0.21
C ILE A 74 -1.71 -2.14 -0.64
N ALA A 75 -2.64 -3.10 -0.49
CA ALA A 75 -3.89 -3.13 -1.25
C ALA A 75 -4.72 -1.86 -1.06
N ALA A 76 -4.88 -1.38 0.18
CA ALA A 76 -5.63 -0.16 0.46
C ALA A 76 -5.03 1.06 -0.26
N LEU A 77 -3.71 1.22 -0.25
CA LEU A 77 -3.05 2.34 -0.94
C LEU A 77 -3.18 2.23 -2.46
N LEU A 78 -3.03 1.02 -3.03
CA LEU A 78 -3.20 0.79 -4.47
C LEU A 78 -4.64 1.11 -4.92
N VAL A 79 -5.64 0.74 -4.14
CA VAL A 79 -7.04 1.07 -4.42
C VAL A 79 -7.28 2.58 -4.38
N GLU A 80 -6.70 3.30 -3.42
CA GLU A 80 -6.81 4.75 -3.37
C GLU A 80 -6.17 5.44 -4.59
N ASP A 81 -4.95 5.03 -4.96
CA ASP A 81 -4.23 5.61 -6.09
C ASP A 81 -5.00 5.36 -7.40
N ALA A 82 -5.46 4.13 -7.62
CA ALA A 82 -6.24 3.78 -8.80
C ALA A 82 -7.58 4.53 -8.85
N ALA A 83 -8.28 4.64 -7.72
CA ALA A 83 -9.54 5.37 -7.64
C ALA A 83 -9.37 6.87 -7.94
N LYS A 84 -8.29 7.49 -7.44
CA LYS A 84 -7.96 8.90 -7.73
C LYS A 84 -7.67 9.11 -9.22
N GLY A 85 -6.82 8.26 -9.81
CA GLY A 85 -6.50 8.36 -11.24
C GLY A 85 -7.72 8.20 -12.14
N LEU A 86 -8.62 7.26 -11.82
CA LEU A 86 -9.89 7.11 -12.55
C LEU A 86 -10.81 8.33 -12.37
N ALA A 87 -10.90 8.89 -11.16
CA ALA A 87 -11.72 10.07 -10.90
C ALA A 87 -11.23 11.30 -11.66
N GLU A 88 -9.90 11.48 -11.79
CA GLU A 88 -9.31 12.55 -12.59
C GLU A 88 -9.66 12.39 -14.07
N GLN A 89 -9.57 11.17 -14.62
CA GLN A 89 -9.95 10.89 -16.01
C GLN A 89 -11.43 11.21 -16.29
N LEU A 90 -12.33 10.81 -15.39
CA LEU A 90 -13.76 11.08 -15.52
C LEU A 90 -14.12 12.57 -15.45
N GLN A 91 -13.26 13.42 -14.88
CA GLN A 91 -13.48 14.87 -14.81
C GLN A 91 -12.93 15.62 -16.04
N GLN A 92 -12.16 14.93 -16.89
CA GLN A 92 -11.61 15.49 -18.12
C GLN A 92 -12.44 15.18 -19.36
N ASP A 93 -13.46 14.33 -19.22
CA ASP A 93 -14.48 14.00 -20.24
C ASP A 93 -15.78 14.82 -20.01
#